data_AF-A0ABD5Q1F9-F1
#
_entry.id   AF-A0ABD5Q1F9-F1
#
_cell.length_a   1.000
_cell.length_b   1.000
_cell.length_c   1.000
_cell.angle_alpha   90.00
_cell.angle_beta   90.00
_cell.angle_gamma   90.00
#
_symmetry.space_group_name_H-M   'P 1'
#
loop_
_entity.id
_entity.type
_entity.pdbx_description
1 polymer ?
#
loop_
_entity_poly.entity_id
_entity_poly.type
_entity_poly.pdbx_seq_one_letter_code
_entity_poly.pdbx_strand_id
1 'polypeptide(L)' 'MGLSTTYVAPDRQGRGLGTRVVTALLDYLRENAPGSAYVSLAADVDRFYERFGFEDVALDSKGML' A
#
# COMPACT_ATOMS: atom_id res chain seq x y z
N MET A 1 11.55 6.83 -0.95
CA MET A 1 10.46 7.73 -0.52
C MET A 1 9.37 6.84 0.07
N GLY A 2 9.37 6.66 1.39
CA GLY A 2 8.42 5.76 2.07
C GLY A 2 7.16 6.52 2.49
N LEU A 3 5.99 5.97 2.19
CA LEU A 3 4.72 6.44 2.72
C LEU A 3 4.44 5.70 4.03
N SER A 4 4.73 6.36 5.15
CA SER A 4 4.70 5.67 6.44
C SER A 4 3.32 5.48 7.06
N THR A 5 2.25 6.16 6.62
CA THR A 5 0.92 5.94 7.22
C THR A 5 -0.22 6.13 6.22
N THR A 6 -0.90 5.04 5.88
CA THR A 6 -2.26 5.12 5.31
C THR A 6 -3.23 4.66 6.39
N TYR A 7 -4.05 5.59 6.91
CA TYR A 7 -5.05 5.30 7.94
C TYR A 7 -6.43 5.75 7.47
N VAL A 8 -7.41 4.86 7.57
CA VAL A 8 -8.83 5.17 7.38
C VAL A 8 -9.54 4.90 8.69
N ALA A 9 -10.15 5.93 9.26
CA ALA A 9 -10.90 5.83 10.51
C ALA A 9 -11.96 4.70 10.44
N PRO A 10 -12.14 3.88 11.50
CA PRO A 10 -13.01 2.70 11.47
C PRO A 10 -14.43 2.96 10.97
N ASP A 11 -15.03 4.09 11.37
CA ASP A 11 -16.36 4.56 10.97
C ASP A 11 -16.47 4.95 9.48
N ARG A 12 -15.32 5.09 8.80
CA ARG A 12 -15.23 5.43 7.38
C ARG A 12 -14.75 4.26 6.52
N GLN A 13 -14.45 3.11 7.12
CA GLN A 13 -14.07 1.88 6.40
C GLN A 13 -15.25 1.31 5.60
N GLY A 14 -14.99 0.36 4.70
CA GLY A 14 -16.01 -0.24 3.83
C GLY A 14 -16.56 0.68 2.72
N ARG A 15 -16.09 1.93 2.63
CA ARG A 15 -16.54 2.93 1.64
C ARG A 15 -15.63 3.08 0.42
N GLY A 16 -14.65 2.19 0.27
CA GLY A 16 -13.67 2.23 -0.84
C GLY A 16 -12.64 3.35 -0.76
N LEU A 17 -12.53 4.06 0.38
CA LEU A 17 -11.57 5.16 0.56
C LEU A 17 -10.11 4.70 0.42
N GLY A 18 -9.76 3.58 1.07
CA GLY A 18 -8.42 3.00 0.93
C GLY A 18 -8.08 2.68 -0.53
N THR A 19 -9.04 2.16 -1.29
CA THR A 19 -8.85 1.88 -2.72
C THR A 19 -8.57 3.15 -3.51
N ARG A 20 -9.31 4.24 -3.26
CA ARG A 20 -9.10 5.52 -3.93
C ARG A 20 -7.72 6.11 -3.62
N VAL A 21 -7.30 6.06 -2.35
CA VAL A 21 -5.99 6.56 -1.93
C VAL A 21 -4.86 5.78 -2.61
N VAL A 22 -4.90 4.45 -2.55
CA VAL A 22 -3.86 3.60 -3.15
C VAL A 22 -3.82 3.76 -4.68
N THR A 23 -4.99 3.87 -5.33
CA THR A 23 -5.05 4.09 -6.78
C THR A 23 -4.38 5.41 -7.16
N ALA A 24 -4.79 6.52 -6.53
CA ALA A 24 -4.22 7.85 -6.81
C ALA A 24 -2.71 7.89 -6.55
N LEU A 25 -2.25 7.20 -5.51
CA LEU A 25 -0.83 7.08 -5.21
C LEU A 25 -0.07 6.33 -6.31
N LEU A 26 -0.57 5.17 -6.73
CA LEU A 26 0.08 4.36 -7.76
C LEU A 26 0.12 5.11 -9.09
N ASP A 27 -0.95 5.82 -9.45
CA ASP A 27 -1.00 6.63 -10.66
C ASP A 27 0.04 7.76 -10.61
N TYR A 28 0.12 8.48 -9.49
CA TYR A 28 1.17 9.49 -9.29
C TYR A 28 2.58 8.90 -9.44
N LEU A 29 2.83 7.72 -8.84
CA LEU A 29 4.14 7.06 -8.94
C LEU A 29 4.46 6.61 -10.36
N ARG A 30 3.48 6.10 -11.11
CA ARG A 30 3.67 5.73 -12.53
C ARG A 30 4.06 6.93 -13.39
N GLU A 31 3.49 8.10 -13.10
CA GLU A 31 3.77 9.32 -13.86
C GLU A 31 5.08 10.01 -13.46
N ASN A 32 5.47 9.93 -12.18
CA ASN A 32 6.54 10.76 -11.63
C ASN A 32 7.79 9.99 -11.18
N ALA A 33 7.70 8.67 -11.01
CA ALA A 33 8.83 7.88 -10.55
C ALA A 33 9.72 7.43 -11.72
N PRO A 34 11.04 7.31 -11.52
CA PRO A 34 11.93 6.67 -12.50
C PRO A 34 11.44 5.26 -12.83
N GLY A 35 11.64 4.77 -14.06
CA GLY A 35 11.21 3.43 -14.46
C GLY A 35 11.82 2.28 -13.64
N SER A 36 12.87 2.55 -12.86
CA SER A 36 13.50 1.61 -11.92
C SER A 36 12.98 1.75 -10.47
N ALA A 37 11.94 2.54 -10.23
CA ALA A 37 11.40 2.73 -8.90
C ALA A 37 10.74 1.47 -8.38
N TYR A 38 11.09 1.08 -7.16
CA TYR A 38 10.49 -0.03 -6.44
C TYR A 38 9.64 0.50 -5.29
N VAL A 39 8.43 -0.05 -5.12
CA VAL A 39 7.47 0.35 -4.10
C VAL A 39 7.20 -0.85 -3.21
N SER A 40 7.51 -0.73 -1.92
CA SER A 40 7.13 -1.69 -0.89
C SER A 40 6.24 -1.02 0.15
N LEU A 41 5.38 -1.81 0.78
CA LEU A 41 4.51 -1.37 1.87
C LEU A 41 4.42 -2.46 2.93
N ALA A 42 4.33 -2.05 4.18
CA ALA A 42 4.00 -2.92 5.30
C ALA A 42 2.55 -2.63 5.69
N ALA A 43 1.73 -3.67 5.75
CA ALA A 43 0.31 -3.55 6.03
C ALA A 43 -0.17 -4.71 6.89
N ASP A 44 -0.95 -4.37 7.91
CA ASP A 44 -1.67 -5.33 8.77
C ASP A 44 -3.12 -5.45 8.28
N VAL A 45 -3.30 -5.79 6.99
CA VAL A 45 -4.60 -6.05 6.38
C VAL A 45 -4.51 -7.18 5.36
N ASP A 46 -5.33 -8.21 5.55
CA ASP A 46 -5.31 -9.40 4.68
C ASP A 46 -5.75 -9.07 3.26
N ARG A 47 -4.87 -9.40 2.29
CA ARG A 47 -5.13 -9.44 0.84
C ARG A 47 -5.63 -8.15 0.18
N PHE A 48 -5.75 -7.05 0.93
CA PHE A 48 -6.25 -5.78 0.39
C PHE A 48 -5.36 -5.25 -0.74
N TYR A 49 -4.05 -5.46 -0.66
CA TYR A 49 -3.09 -4.94 -1.63
C TYR A 49 -2.87 -5.85 -2.85
N GLU A 50 -3.25 -7.13 -2.77
CA GLU A 50 -3.11 -8.10 -3.88
C GLU A 50 -3.84 -7.63 -5.15
N ARG A 51 -5.00 -6.98 -4.98
CA ARG A 51 -5.78 -6.42 -6.10
C ARG A 51 -5.05 -5.33 -6.88
N PHE A 52 -3.98 -4.75 -6.33
CA PHE A 52 -3.14 -3.75 -6.98
C PHE A 52 -1.85 -4.34 -7.55
N GLY A 53 -1.69 -5.67 -7.50
CA GLY A 53 -0.51 -6.37 -7.97
C GLY A 53 0.63 -6.42 -6.96
N PHE A 54 0.39 -6.07 -5.69
CA PHE A 54 1.36 -6.36 -4.63
C PHE A 54 1.33 -7.85 -4.32
N GLU A 55 2.50 -8.46 -4.29
CA GLU A 55 2.67 -9.82 -3.83
C GLU A 55 2.98 -9.80 -2.33
N ASP A 56 2.38 -10.73 -1.58
CA ASP A 56 2.74 -10.93 -0.18
C ASP A 56 4.16 -11.47 -0.13
N VAL A 57 5.09 -10.57 0.16
CA VAL A 57 6.47 -10.94 0.46
C VAL A 57 6.46 -11.28 1.94
N ALA A 58 6.08 -12.52 2.26
CA ALA A 58 6.14 -13.03 3.61
C ALA A 58 7.56 -12.82 4.13
N LEU A 59 7.74 -11.77 4.93
CA LEU A 59 8.96 -11.56 5.67
C LEU A 59 9.01 -12.72 6.67
N ASP A 60 9.82 -13.73 6.38
CA ASP A 60 10.18 -14.83 7.31
C ASP A 60 10.81 -14.31 8.62
N SER A 61 10.97 -12.99 8.73
CA SER A 61 11.29 -12.30 9.95
C SER A 61 10.04 -11.60 10.47
N LYS A 62 9.47 -12.12 11.57
CA LYS A 62 8.75 -11.30 12.54
C LYS A 62 9.72 -10.23 13.05
N GLY A 63 9.84 -9.13 12.31
CA GLY A 63 10.62 -7.98 12.72
C GLY A 63 9.98 -7.36 13.96
N MET A 64 10.70 -7.36 15.07
CA MET A 64 10.42 -6.45 16.18
C MET A 64 10.91 -5.05 15.79
N LEU A 65 10.07 -4.04 16.00
CA LEU A 65 10.43 -2.62 16.05
C LEU A 65 10.00 -2.05 17.39
#